data_AF-A0A8S1NZI3-F1
#
_entry.id   AF-A0A8S1NZI3-F1
#
_cell.length_a   1.000
_cell.length_b   1.000
_cell.length_c   1.000
_cell.angle_alpha   90.00
_cell.angle_beta   90.00
_cell.angle_gamma   90.00
#
_symmetry.space_group_name_H-M   'P 1'
#
loop_
_entity.id
_entity.type
_entity.pdbx_description
1 polymer ?
#
loop_
_entity_poly.entity_id
_entity_poly.type
_entity_poly.pdbx_seq_one_letter_code
_entity_poly.pdbx_strand_id
1 'polypeptide(L)'
;MTELLLIMNVRIDEERQGIINVHFGDDPEVLARDFCIENNVNQKLVPLLIENINKNLEVAEQQKINSGLETMQYSTETCNSKLMETPFNEPLHQLSMNNYYSTNSSVHERLYEDAKNKRLKQKLNISDSRSKKIKIQEPEINYGLFLYQKGLKKNEEKLQRAESAKKDLQNSQLIECTHHPRINYVSRQLVQRKGESVSEHLNRLAQEQKIKRENASQQHLQTEVQNCSFKPQINRISRYIVEERNDRSNQPWYEQLYTDYDSKRQKLEQLEKQYFSSNYTFHPKIDMISEKIVQGSSFEQRQKNRSTSRQNLSVCDDENQLFKPKTGRPPEKRPRDLFQNLYNQAKIWEKKRQNKIVQLNQQQISTSQIRASEKSNQIIQSQMQIQLMKIFDSLDSDKDGFINSENCDVGDLDDNVIKILSPLLLEMESGNHTLNKKEFVESAERLVATLSPCEKHDLLKKPGRRVDVPQYSFNPSLNKRSQKIVAAKRN
;
A
#
# COMPACT_ATOMS: atom_id res chain seq x y z
N MET A 1 39.67 -9.08 -31.16
CA MET A 1 38.60 -9.01 -30.15
C MET A 1 37.94 -10.37 -30.16
N THR A 2 38.23 -11.20 -29.17
CA THR A 2 37.59 -12.51 -29.00
C THR A 2 36.15 -12.31 -28.52
N GLU A 3 35.22 -13.12 -29.02
CA GLU A 3 33.80 -13.04 -28.64
C GLU A 3 33.66 -13.47 -27.17
N LEU A 4 33.03 -12.64 -26.34
CA LEU A 4 32.75 -12.97 -24.95
C LEU A 4 31.60 -13.99 -24.90
N LEU A 5 31.87 -15.19 -24.40
CA LEU A 5 30.89 -16.28 -24.33
C LEU A 5 30.10 -16.27 -23.02
N LEU A 6 30.79 -16.07 -21.91
CA LEU A 6 30.24 -16.28 -20.58
C LEU A 6 30.90 -15.34 -19.57
N ILE A 7 30.11 -14.77 -18.66
CA ILE A 7 30.61 -14.04 -17.50
C ILE A 7 30.18 -14.80 -16.25
N MET A 8 31.14 -15.28 -15.45
CA MET A 8 30.90 -16.03 -14.22
C MET A 8 31.23 -15.20 -13.00
N ASN A 9 30.31 -15.12 -12.03
CA ASN A 9 30.57 -14.51 -10.72
C ASN A 9 30.92 -15.61 -9.71
N VAL A 10 32.14 -15.58 -9.18
CA VAL A 10 32.64 -16.54 -8.19
C VAL A 10 32.68 -15.87 -6.83
N ARG A 11 31.95 -16.44 -5.85
CA ARG A 11 32.03 -16.01 -4.45
C ARG A 11 33.25 -16.65 -3.79
N ILE A 12 34.11 -15.81 -3.21
CA ILE A 12 35.36 -16.24 -2.57
C ILE A 12 35.14 -16.42 -1.06
N ASP A 13 34.47 -15.45 -0.43
CA ASP A 13 34.02 -15.50 0.97
C ASP A 13 32.71 -14.70 1.15
N GLU A 14 32.27 -14.45 2.38
CA GLU A 14 31.01 -13.76 2.67
C GLU A 14 30.96 -12.31 2.16
N GLU A 15 32.13 -11.68 1.96
CA GLU A 15 32.23 -10.25 1.62
C GLU A 15 32.86 -10.01 0.24
N ARG A 16 33.55 -10.99 -0.35
CA ARG A 16 34.29 -10.86 -1.61
C ARG A 16 33.73 -11.76 -2.71
N GLN A 17 33.54 -11.14 -3.87
CA GLN A 17 33.17 -11.81 -5.12
C GLN A 17 34.12 -11.36 -6.24
N GLY A 18 34.50 -12.29 -7.11
CA GLY A 18 35.28 -12.03 -8.31
C GLY A 18 34.51 -12.42 -9.57
N ILE A 19 34.97 -11.92 -10.72
CA ILE A 19 34.33 -12.15 -12.02
C ILE A 19 35.34 -12.81 -12.97
N ILE A 20 34.93 -13.86 -13.67
CA ILE A 20 35.70 -14.53 -14.73
C ILE A 20 34.99 -14.28 -16.06
N ASN A 21 35.69 -13.63 -16.99
CA ASN A 21 35.22 -13.39 -18.36
C ASN A 21 35.79 -14.47 -19.27
N VAL A 22 34.94 -15.34 -19.80
CA VAL A 22 35.33 -16.44 -20.68
C VAL A 22 35.05 -16.05 -22.12
N HIS A 23 36.10 -15.97 -22.95
CA HIS A 23 35.99 -15.70 -24.37
C HIS A 23 36.14 -16.98 -25.19
N PHE A 24 35.74 -16.90 -26.46
CA PHE A 24 35.88 -18.01 -27.39
C PHE A 24 37.37 -18.36 -27.60
N GLY A 25 37.72 -19.60 -27.26
CA GLY A 25 39.08 -20.13 -27.39
C GLY A 25 39.96 -20.01 -26.13
N ASP A 26 39.43 -19.43 -25.04
CA ASP A 26 40.16 -19.37 -23.78
C ASP A 26 40.28 -20.77 -23.14
N ASP A 27 41.42 -21.07 -22.52
CA ASP A 27 41.64 -22.31 -21.77
C ASP A 27 41.07 -22.17 -20.33
N PRO A 28 40.09 -22.99 -19.93
CA PRO A 28 39.52 -22.98 -18.58
C PRO A 28 40.56 -23.13 -17.46
N GLU A 29 41.65 -23.86 -17.72
CA GLU A 29 42.71 -24.08 -16.74
C GLU A 29 43.55 -22.83 -16.50
N VAL A 30 43.81 -22.05 -17.55
CA VAL A 30 44.52 -20.77 -17.44
C VAL A 30 43.63 -19.74 -16.74
N LEU A 31 42.36 -19.62 -17.15
CA LEU A 31 41.40 -18.70 -16.53
C LEU A 31 41.22 -18.97 -15.03
N ALA A 32 41.10 -20.24 -14.62
CA ALA A 32 40.97 -20.60 -13.21
C ALA A 32 42.24 -20.29 -12.40
N ARG A 33 43.42 -20.49 -12.99
CA ARG A 33 44.70 -20.16 -12.33
C ARG A 33 44.89 -18.66 -12.18
N ASP A 34 44.67 -17.90 -13.23
CA ASP A 34 44.80 -16.44 -13.22
C ASP A 34 43.83 -15.81 -12.22
N PHE A 35 42.59 -16.29 -12.19
CA PHE A 35 41.60 -15.86 -11.20
C PHE A 35 42.05 -16.11 -9.76
N CYS A 36 42.60 -17.30 -9.47
CA CYS A 36 43.11 -17.61 -8.14
C CYS A 36 44.32 -16.74 -7.75
N ILE A 37 45.19 -16.39 -8.71
CA ILE A 37 46.34 -15.52 -8.47
C ILE A 37 45.88 -14.08 -8.20
N GLU A 38 45.03 -13.53 -9.06
CA GLU A 38 44.54 -12.15 -8.95
C GLU A 38 43.78 -11.90 -7.64
N ASN A 39 43.00 -12.89 -7.18
CA ASN A 39 42.16 -12.75 -6.00
C ASN A 39 42.76 -13.40 -4.74
N ASN A 40 44.01 -13.87 -4.81
CA ASN A 40 44.73 -14.52 -3.71
C ASN A 40 43.96 -15.69 -3.08
N VAL A 41 43.42 -16.57 -3.93
CA VAL A 41 42.63 -17.76 -3.57
C VAL A 41 43.53 -19.00 -3.54
N ASN A 42 43.24 -19.95 -2.66
CA ASN A 42 44.03 -21.18 -2.52
C ASN A 42 44.08 -21.98 -3.83
N GLN A 43 45.28 -22.23 -4.35
CA GLN A 43 45.48 -22.95 -5.61
C GLN A 43 44.91 -24.39 -5.62
N LYS A 44 44.65 -24.98 -4.46
CA LYS A 44 43.95 -26.28 -4.37
C LYS A 44 42.51 -26.25 -4.92
N LEU A 45 41.93 -25.06 -5.09
CA LEU A 45 40.58 -24.89 -5.64
C LEU A 45 40.55 -24.77 -7.17
N VAL A 46 41.71 -24.68 -7.83
CA VAL A 46 41.82 -24.57 -9.29
C VAL A 46 41.06 -25.70 -10.02
N PRO A 47 41.20 -27.00 -9.66
CA PRO A 47 40.46 -28.06 -10.34
C PRO A 47 38.93 -27.94 -10.23
N LEU A 48 38.42 -27.45 -9.09
CA LEU A 48 36.99 -27.23 -8.87
C LEU A 48 36.48 -26.06 -9.71
N LEU A 49 37.28 -25.01 -9.86
CA LEU A 49 36.96 -23.87 -10.73
C LEU A 49 36.93 -24.28 -12.20
N ILE A 50 37.88 -25.12 -12.64
CA ILE A 50 37.92 -25.67 -14.01
C ILE A 50 36.66 -26.46 -14.32
N GLU A 51 36.26 -27.37 -13.43
CA GLU A 51 35.02 -28.15 -13.57
C GLU A 51 33.79 -27.23 -13.70
N ASN A 52 33.74 -26.17 -12.88
CA ASN A 52 32.64 -25.21 -12.90
C ASN A 52 32.60 -24.37 -14.19
N ILE A 53 33.75 -23.95 -14.71
CA ILE A 53 33.84 -23.20 -15.96
C ILE A 53 33.35 -24.07 -17.12
N ASN A 54 33.83 -25.32 -17.22
CA ASN A 54 33.41 -26.27 -18.26
C ASN A 54 31.91 -26.55 -18.22
N LYS A 55 31.34 -26.76 -17.02
CA LYS A 55 29.91 -27.02 -16.88
C LYS A 55 29.05 -25.84 -17.33
N ASN A 56 29.47 -24.60 -17.04
CA ASN A 56 28.73 -23.42 -17.48
C ASN A 56 28.92 -23.14 -18.98
N LEU A 57 30.07 -23.49 -19.56
CA LEU A 57 30.28 -23.45 -21.00
C LEU A 57 29.33 -24.41 -21.74
N GLU A 58 29.17 -25.64 -21.26
CA GLU A 58 28.23 -26.62 -21.85
C GLU A 58 26.79 -26.10 -21.83
N VAL A 59 26.37 -25.47 -20.73
CA VAL A 59 25.03 -24.85 -20.62
C VAL A 59 24.88 -23.67 -21.60
N ALA A 60 25.91 -22.85 -21.76
CA ALA A 60 25.90 -21.73 -22.69
C ALA A 60 25.80 -22.20 -24.15
N GLU A 61 26.47 -23.29 -24.52
CA GLU A 61 26.37 -23.90 -25.85
C GLU A 61 24.97 -24.47 -26.12
N GLN A 62 24.37 -25.18 -25.17
CA GLN A 62 23.00 -25.69 -25.30
C GLN A 62 21.97 -24.58 -25.48
N GLN A 63 22.16 -23.43 -24.82
CA GLN A 63 21.29 -22.26 -25.00
C GLN A 63 21.42 -21.63 -26.40
N LYS A 64 22.63 -21.61 -26.98
CA LYS A 64 22.84 -21.14 -28.37
C LYS A 64 22.15 -22.07 -29.38
N ILE A 65 22.18 -23.39 -29.16
CA ILE A 65 21.51 -24.36 -30.05
C ILE A 65 19.98 -24.19 -30.00
N ASN A 66 19.41 -24.01 -28.81
CA ASN A 66 17.96 -23.86 -28.64
C ASN A 66 17.41 -22.53 -29.19
N SER A 67 18.21 -21.46 -29.21
CA SER A 67 17.79 -20.15 -29.73
C SER A 67 17.90 -20.03 -31.26
N GLY A 68 18.69 -20.88 -31.92
CA GLY A 68 18.87 -20.85 -33.38
C GLY A 68 17.76 -21.51 -34.21
N LEU A 69 16.84 -22.27 -33.60
CA LEU A 69 15.90 -23.13 -34.32
C LEU A 69 14.52 -22.50 -34.63
N GLU A 70 14.20 -21.31 -34.11
CA GLU A 70 12.86 -20.70 -34.26
C GLU A 70 12.76 -19.51 -35.24
N THR A 71 13.81 -19.18 -35.99
CA THR A 71 13.79 -18.03 -36.92
C THR A 71 13.70 -18.46 -38.38
N MET A 72 12.54 -18.94 -38.84
CA MET A 72 12.15 -18.96 -40.27
C MET A 72 10.63 -19.20 -40.36
N GLN A 73 9.92 -18.34 -41.12
CA GLN A 73 8.45 -18.21 -41.25
C GLN A 73 7.86 -17.34 -40.12
N TYR A 74 7.39 -16.11 -40.32
CA TYR A 74 6.43 -15.64 -41.33
C TYR A 74 6.66 -14.16 -41.68
N SER A 75 6.44 -13.82 -42.95
CA SER A 75 6.29 -12.45 -43.44
C SER A 75 4.87 -12.23 -43.94
N THR A 76 4.44 -10.96 -43.84
CA THR A 76 3.31 -10.27 -44.50
C THR A 76 1.88 -10.65 -44.08
N GLU A 77 1.17 -9.70 -43.44
CA GLU A 77 0.06 -8.98 -44.11
C GLU A 77 -0.49 -7.82 -43.26
N THR A 78 -1.18 -6.93 -43.97
CA THR A 78 -1.47 -5.52 -43.77
C THR A 78 -2.86 -5.22 -43.15
N CYS A 79 -2.93 -4.13 -42.37
CA CYS A 79 -4.04 -3.21 -42.03
C CYS A 79 -5.53 -3.58 -42.27
N ASN A 80 -6.40 -3.34 -41.26
CA ASN A 80 -7.35 -2.19 -41.25
C ASN A 80 -8.36 -2.19 -40.08
N SER A 81 -8.83 -0.97 -39.80
CA SER A 81 -9.82 -0.48 -38.83
C SER A 81 -11.17 -1.20 -38.74
N LYS A 82 -11.78 -1.27 -37.55
CA LYS A 82 -13.14 -0.74 -37.30
C LYS A 82 -13.53 -0.66 -35.82
N LEU A 83 -14.05 0.51 -35.49
CA LEU A 83 -14.79 0.93 -34.31
C LEU A 83 -16.07 0.09 -34.14
N MET A 84 -16.35 -0.42 -32.94
CA MET A 84 -17.70 -0.79 -32.49
C MET A 84 -17.78 -0.72 -30.96
N GLU A 85 -18.75 0.03 -30.48
CA GLU A 85 -19.17 0.15 -29.09
C GLU A 85 -19.95 -1.09 -28.66
N THR A 86 -19.77 -1.53 -27.41
CA THR A 86 -20.79 -2.31 -26.68
C THR A 86 -20.78 -1.93 -25.19
N PRO A 87 -21.96 -1.76 -24.57
CA PRO A 87 -22.11 -1.51 -23.13
C PRO A 87 -22.41 -2.82 -22.38
N PHE A 88 -21.85 -3.04 -21.19
CA PHE A 88 -22.58 -3.57 -20.01
C PHE A 88 -21.68 -3.73 -18.77
N ASN A 89 -22.26 -3.38 -17.62
CA ASN A 89 -21.79 -3.68 -16.28
C ASN A 89 -21.78 -5.19 -15.99
N GLU A 90 -20.70 -5.73 -15.44
CA GLU A 90 -20.77 -6.83 -14.47
C GLU A 90 -19.56 -6.81 -13.49
N PRO A 91 -19.75 -7.15 -12.21
CA PRO A 91 -18.76 -6.93 -11.16
C PRO A 91 -17.73 -8.06 -11.07
N LEU A 92 -16.48 -7.62 -10.95
CA LEU A 92 -15.24 -8.37 -10.81
C LEU A 92 -15.30 -9.43 -9.68
N HIS A 93 -15.45 -10.70 -10.04
CA HIS A 93 -15.16 -11.84 -9.18
C HIS A 93 -13.92 -12.59 -9.71
N GLN A 94 -12.96 -12.82 -8.82
CA GLN A 94 -11.88 -13.83 -8.88
C GLN A 94 -10.53 -13.45 -9.52
N LEU A 95 -9.54 -13.27 -8.65
CA LEU A 95 -8.15 -13.71 -8.92
C LEU A 95 -7.75 -14.74 -7.85
N SER A 96 -7.97 -16.00 -8.19
CA SER A 96 -7.38 -17.18 -7.55
C SER A 96 -7.02 -18.16 -8.66
N MET A 97 -6.03 -17.78 -9.47
CA MET A 97 -5.47 -18.64 -10.50
C MET A 97 -4.39 -19.52 -9.86
N ASN A 98 -4.60 -20.84 -9.90
CA ASN A 98 -3.60 -21.84 -10.29
C ASN A 98 -4.15 -23.26 -10.08
N ASN A 99 -4.77 -23.79 -11.14
CA ASN A 99 -4.69 -25.18 -11.59
C ASN A 99 -5.67 -25.37 -12.76
N TYR A 100 -5.38 -24.73 -13.90
CA TYR A 100 -6.00 -25.10 -15.16
C TYR A 100 -5.25 -26.31 -15.74
N TYR A 101 -5.68 -27.51 -15.36
CA TYR A 101 -5.49 -28.67 -16.22
C TYR A 101 -6.57 -28.64 -17.30
N SER A 102 -6.10 -28.63 -18.55
CA SER A 102 -6.85 -28.85 -19.80
C SER A 102 -8.28 -29.36 -19.61
N THR A 103 -9.26 -28.49 -19.88
CA THR A 103 -10.69 -28.81 -19.87
C THR A 103 -11.16 -29.56 -21.11
N ASN A 104 -10.24 -29.98 -21.99
CA ASN A 104 -10.58 -30.67 -23.23
C ASN A 104 -10.34 -32.19 -23.19
N SER A 105 -9.97 -32.77 -22.04
CA SER A 105 -9.88 -34.23 -21.91
C SER A 105 -11.21 -34.82 -21.49
N SER A 106 -11.59 -35.92 -22.13
CA SER A 106 -12.75 -36.73 -21.73
C SER A 106 -12.62 -37.15 -20.26
N VAL A 107 -13.74 -37.17 -19.52
CA VAL A 107 -13.80 -37.61 -18.12
C VAL A 107 -13.10 -38.97 -17.91
N HIS A 108 -13.15 -39.84 -18.93
CA HIS A 108 -12.50 -41.15 -18.93
C HIS A 108 -10.96 -41.05 -18.89
N GLU A 109 -10.39 -40.08 -19.59
CA GLU A 109 -8.95 -39.89 -19.70
C GLU A 109 -8.37 -39.29 -18.42
N ARG A 110 -9.13 -38.39 -17.78
CA ARG A 110 -8.82 -37.87 -16.43
C ARG A 110 -8.77 -38.98 -15.39
N LEU A 111 -9.77 -39.85 -15.37
CA LEU A 111 -9.83 -40.98 -14.42
C LEU A 111 -8.72 -42.01 -14.69
N TYR A 112 -8.32 -42.21 -15.95
CA TYR A 112 -7.25 -43.11 -16.31
C TYR A 112 -5.88 -42.61 -15.83
N GLU A 113 -5.59 -41.33 -16.05
CA GLU A 113 -4.36 -40.69 -15.56
C GLU A 113 -4.28 -40.69 -14.02
N ASP A 114 -5.39 -40.42 -13.32
CA ASP A 114 -5.45 -40.49 -11.86
C ASP A 114 -5.21 -41.91 -11.33
N ALA A 115 -5.78 -42.93 -11.98
CA ALA A 115 -5.56 -44.32 -11.61
C ALA A 115 -4.10 -44.75 -11.84
N LYS A 116 -3.49 -44.32 -12.95
CA LYS A 116 -2.08 -44.58 -13.28
C LYS A 116 -1.14 -43.94 -12.25
N ASN A 117 -1.39 -42.68 -11.89
CA ASN A 117 -0.61 -41.95 -10.88
C ASN A 117 -0.73 -42.57 -9.48
N LYS A 118 -1.91 -43.09 -9.12
CA LYS A 118 -2.11 -43.81 -7.86
C LYS A 118 -1.31 -45.11 -7.80
N ARG A 119 -1.21 -45.83 -8.93
CA ARG A 119 -0.43 -47.07 -9.05
C ARG A 119 1.08 -46.80 -8.99
N LEU A 120 1.54 -45.67 -9.54
CA LEU A 120 2.95 -45.24 -9.45
C LEU A 120 3.35 -44.92 -8.00
N LYS A 121 2.49 -44.19 -7.27
CA LYS A 121 2.72 -43.87 -5.84
C LYS A 121 2.74 -45.10 -4.95
N GLN A 122 1.92 -46.12 -5.25
CA GLN A 122 1.99 -47.39 -4.54
C GLN A 122 3.31 -48.14 -4.81
N LYS A 123 3.84 -48.10 -6.04
CA LYS A 123 5.13 -48.73 -6.36
C LYS A 123 6.31 -48.06 -5.65
N LEU A 124 6.30 -46.73 -5.51
CA LEU A 124 7.37 -45.99 -4.82
C LEU A 124 7.38 -46.21 -3.29
N ASN A 125 6.24 -46.57 -2.69
CA ASN A 125 6.18 -46.88 -1.25
C ASN A 125 6.52 -48.35 -0.91
N ILE A 126 6.73 -49.22 -1.90
CA ILE A 126 7.01 -50.64 -1.67
C ILE A 126 8.51 -50.94 -1.53
N SER A 127 9.40 -50.04 -1.94
CA SER A 127 10.86 -50.26 -1.87
C SER A 127 11.47 -50.10 -0.47
N ASP A 128 10.78 -49.52 0.51
CA ASP A 128 11.35 -49.26 1.86
C ASP A 128 11.00 -50.32 2.91
N SER A 129 10.32 -51.42 2.54
CA SER A 129 9.75 -52.37 3.52
C SER A 129 10.46 -53.73 3.60
N ARG A 130 11.80 -53.80 3.44
CA ARG A 130 12.57 -55.03 3.73
C ARG A 130 13.96 -54.77 4.32
N SER A 131 14.01 -54.19 5.51
CA SER A 131 15.20 -54.22 6.36
C SER A 131 14.86 -54.79 7.72
N LYS A 132 15.55 -55.88 8.06
CA LYS A 132 15.33 -56.72 9.25
C LYS A 132 15.52 -55.89 10.52
N LYS A 133 14.58 -56.04 11.46
CA LYS A 133 14.55 -55.44 12.79
C LYS A 133 15.81 -55.83 13.59
N ILE A 134 16.75 -54.89 13.72
CA ILE A 134 17.62 -54.81 14.89
C ILE A 134 16.92 -53.86 15.85
N LYS A 135 16.51 -54.38 17.02
CA LYS A 135 15.95 -53.58 18.13
C LYS A 135 17.08 -52.74 18.72
N ILE A 136 17.36 -51.60 18.11
CA ILE A 136 18.04 -50.49 18.77
C ILE A 136 16.94 -49.70 19.47
N GLN A 137 17.13 -49.41 20.75
CA GLN A 137 16.21 -48.59 21.54
C GLN A 137 15.98 -47.28 20.78
N GLU A 138 14.75 -47.09 20.29
CA GLU A 138 14.39 -45.88 19.56
C GLU A 138 14.56 -44.69 20.52
N PRO A 139 15.43 -43.71 20.21
CA PRO A 139 15.45 -42.48 20.98
C PRO A 139 14.05 -41.89 20.90
N GLU A 140 13.56 -41.37 22.02
CA GLU A 140 12.22 -40.80 22.13
C GLU A 140 12.12 -39.57 21.21
N ILE A 141 11.75 -39.80 19.94
CA ILE A 141 11.70 -38.75 18.92
C ILE A 141 10.58 -37.79 19.32
N ASN A 142 10.98 -36.60 19.78
CA ASN A 142 10.06 -35.52 20.07
C ASN A 142 9.38 -35.07 18.76
N TYR A 143 8.18 -35.61 18.52
CA TYR A 143 7.36 -35.31 17.34
C TYR A 143 7.07 -33.81 17.17
N GLY A 144 7.04 -33.04 18.26
CA GLY A 144 6.88 -31.58 18.19
C GLY A 144 8.05 -30.89 17.50
N LEU A 145 9.28 -31.32 17.80
CA LEU A 145 10.49 -30.79 17.17
C LEU A 145 10.55 -31.14 15.68
N PHE A 146 10.18 -32.39 15.33
CA PHE A 146 10.11 -32.85 13.95
C PHE A 146 9.06 -32.09 13.13
N LEU A 147 7.86 -31.87 13.69
CA LEU A 147 6.81 -31.09 13.05
C LEU A 147 7.21 -29.62 12.88
N TYR A 148 7.92 -29.03 13.85
CA TYR A 148 8.43 -27.67 13.75
C TYR A 148 9.48 -27.54 12.64
N GLN A 149 10.47 -28.44 12.59
CA GLN A 149 11.46 -28.47 11.51
C GLN A 149 10.81 -28.71 10.15
N LYS A 150 9.80 -29.57 10.06
CA LYS A 150 9.01 -29.79 8.84
C LYS A 150 8.23 -28.53 8.44
N GLY A 151 7.72 -27.78 9.41
CA GLY A 151 7.06 -26.49 9.19
C GLY A 151 8.02 -25.44 8.64
N LEU A 152 9.24 -25.35 9.19
CA LEU A 152 10.29 -24.45 8.72
C LEU A 152 10.69 -24.79 7.27
N LYS A 153 10.98 -26.06 6.97
CA LYS A 153 11.31 -26.50 5.60
C LYS A 153 10.20 -26.17 4.60
N LYS A 154 8.94 -26.44 4.96
CA LYS A 154 7.80 -26.12 4.09
C LYS A 154 7.62 -24.61 3.86
N ASN A 155 7.97 -23.78 4.86
CA ASN A 155 7.93 -22.33 4.71
C ASN A 155 9.05 -21.82 3.80
N GLU A 156 10.26 -22.38 3.95
CA GLU A 156 11.41 -22.10 3.10
C GLU A 156 11.14 -22.50 1.63
N GLU A 157 10.62 -23.71 1.39
CA GLU A 157 10.21 -24.17 0.07
C GLU A 157 9.15 -23.24 -0.57
N LYS A 158 8.23 -22.71 0.25
CA LYS A 158 7.21 -21.77 -0.21
C LYS A 158 7.82 -20.43 -0.63
N LEU A 159 8.81 -19.94 0.12
CA LEU A 159 9.55 -18.72 -0.22
C LEU A 159 10.36 -18.90 -1.52
N GLN A 160 11.10 -20.00 -1.65
CA GLN A 160 11.87 -20.32 -2.85
C GLN A 160 10.97 -20.46 -4.09
N ARG A 161 9.79 -21.08 -3.95
CA ARG A 161 8.80 -21.17 -5.04
C ARG A 161 8.24 -19.80 -5.43
N ALA A 162 8.01 -18.92 -4.46
CA ALA A 162 7.55 -17.57 -4.75
C ALA A 162 8.62 -16.72 -5.45
N GLU A 163 9.90 -16.88 -5.09
CA GLU A 163 11.01 -16.19 -5.73
C GLU A 163 11.28 -16.70 -7.15
N SER A 164 11.28 -18.02 -7.37
CA SER A 164 11.41 -18.60 -8.71
C SER A 164 10.27 -18.14 -9.62
N ALA A 165 9.02 -18.20 -9.15
CA ALA A 165 7.88 -17.72 -9.93
C ALA A 165 7.98 -16.23 -10.30
N LYS A 166 8.55 -15.38 -9.43
CA LYS A 166 8.82 -13.97 -9.75
C LYS A 166 9.90 -13.82 -10.83
N LYS A 167 10.98 -14.61 -10.75
CA LYS A 167 12.05 -14.60 -11.76
C LYS A 167 11.52 -15.08 -13.11
N ASP A 168 10.73 -16.15 -13.14
CA ASP A 168 10.13 -16.68 -14.35
C ASP A 168 9.20 -15.64 -14.99
N LEU A 169 8.36 -14.96 -14.20
CA LEU A 169 7.50 -13.88 -14.68
C LEU A 169 8.32 -12.73 -15.29
N GLN A 170 9.41 -12.32 -14.63
CA GLN A 170 10.28 -11.26 -15.13
C GLN A 170 10.96 -11.68 -16.45
N ASN A 171 11.40 -12.93 -16.55
CA ASN A 171 12.01 -13.47 -17.76
C ASN A 171 10.99 -13.52 -18.92
N SER A 172 9.76 -13.98 -18.66
CA SER A 172 8.69 -13.97 -19.66
C SER A 172 8.36 -12.55 -20.13
N GLN A 173 8.33 -11.57 -19.22
CA GLN A 173 8.13 -10.16 -19.57
C GLN A 173 9.26 -9.62 -20.46
N LEU A 174 10.51 -10.02 -20.20
CA LEU A 174 11.66 -9.63 -21.03
C LEU A 174 11.62 -10.24 -22.43
N ILE A 175 11.11 -11.48 -22.55
CA ILE A 175 10.93 -12.17 -23.84
C ILE A 175 9.84 -11.48 -24.68
N GLU A 176 8.73 -11.06 -24.07
CA GLU A 176 7.64 -10.37 -24.78
C GLU A 176 7.97 -8.93 -25.18
N CYS A 177 8.95 -8.29 -24.54
CA CYS A 177 9.40 -6.93 -24.87
C CYS A 177 10.37 -6.91 -26.08
N THR A 178 9.88 -7.25 -27.27
CA THR A 178 10.65 -7.19 -28.53
C THR A 178 11.02 -5.77 -28.96
N HIS A 179 10.31 -4.76 -28.44
CA HIS A 179 10.54 -3.38 -28.82
C HIS A 179 11.68 -2.79 -27.98
N HIS A 180 12.83 -2.53 -28.63
CA HIS A 180 13.97 -1.85 -28.04
C HIS A 180 13.87 -0.37 -28.39
N PRO A 181 13.15 0.47 -27.60
CA PRO A 181 13.04 1.88 -27.90
C PRO A 181 14.46 2.48 -27.92
N ARG A 182 14.79 3.17 -29.01
CA ARG A 182 16.06 3.93 -29.08
C ARG A 182 15.99 5.06 -28.06
N ILE A 183 16.59 4.83 -26.89
CA ILE A 183 16.67 5.82 -25.82
C ILE A 183 17.47 7.03 -26.32
N ASN A 184 16.84 8.20 -26.30
CA ASN A 184 17.45 9.45 -26.75
C ASN A 184 18.71 9.76 -25.90
N TYR A 185 19.68 10.48 -26.48
CA TYR A 185 20.94 10.84 -25.82
C TYR A 185 20.73 11.53 -24.45
N VAL A 186 19.72 12.40 -24.37
CA VAL A 186 19.31 13.08 -23.12
C VAL A 186 18.91 12.08 -22.04
N SER A 187 18.15 11.05 -22.42
CA SER A 187 17.71 9.99 -21.51
C SER A 187 18.88 9.09 -21.07
N ARG A 188 19.89 8.88 -21.93
CA ARG A 188 21.14 8.20 -21.55
C ARG A 188 21.97 9.00 -20.54
N GLN A 189 22.06 10.33 -20.71
CA GLN A 189 22.71 11.18 -19.71
C GLN A 189 21.97 11.21 -18.37
N LEU A 190 20.64 11.07 -18.36
CA LEU A 190 19.86 10.95 -17.13
C LEU A 190 20.15 9.64 -16.36
N VAL A 191 20.53 8.57 -17.07
CA VAL A 191 20.85 7.26 -16.49
C VAL A 191 22.32 7.13 -16.07
N GLN A 192 23.25 7.86 -16.70
CA GLN A 192 24.68 7.92 -16.32
C GLN A 192 24.92 8.70 -15.00
N ARG A 193 24.07 8.55 -14.00
CA ARG A 193 24.32 9.10 -12.67
C ARG A 193 25.31 8.20 -11.94
N LYS A 194 26.44 8.81 -11.54
CA LYS A 194 27.56 8.21 -10.81
C LYS A 194 27.09 7.28 -9.69
N GLY A 195 27.27 5.96 -9.86
CA GLY A 195 27.51 4.95 -8.82
C GLY A 195 26.53 4.78 -7.64
N GLU A 196 25.60 5.71 -7.39
CA GLU A 196 24.62 5.62 -6.30
C GLU A 196 23.53 4.63 -6.68
N SER A 197 23.11 3.81 -5.73
CA SER A 197 21.95 2.95 -5.94
C SER A 197 20.69 3.81 -6.15
N VAL A 198 19.75 3.34 -6.98
CA VAL A 198 18.49 4.04 -7.23
C VAL A 198 17.74 4.34 -5.93
N SER A 199 17.84 3.45 -4.94
CA SER A 199 17.21 3.63 -3.62
C SER A 199 17.80 4.81 -2.84
N GLU A 200 19.13 4.91 -2.76
CA GLU A 200 19.82 6.03 -2.09
C GLU A 200 19.51 7.36 -2.76
N HIS A 201 19.50 7.37 -4.09
CA HIS A 201 19.18 8.57 -4.86
C HIS A 201 17.76 9.08 -4.58
N LEU A 202 16.77 8.18 -4.56
CA LEU A 202 15.38 8.52 -4.24
C LEU A 202 15.23 9.00 -2.80
N ASN A 203 15.95 8.38 -1.85
CA ASN A 203 15.95 8.82 -0.46
C ASN A 203 16.56 10.22 -0.31
N ARG A 204 17.67 10.50 -1.00
CA ARG A 204 18.28 11.83 -1.03
C ARG A 204 17.35 12.89 -1.64
N LEU A 205 16.70 12.56 -2.76
CA LEU A 205 15.70 13.44 -3.39
C LEU A 205 14.51 13.71 -2.47
N ALA A 206 14.02 12.68 -1.76
CA ALA A 206 12.94 12.83 -0.80
C ALA A 206 13.35 13.73 0.38
N GLN A 207 14.57 13.58 0.89
CA GLN A 207 15.13 14.46 1.93
C GLN A 207 15.27 15.90 1.43
N GLU A 208 15.80 16.11 0.23
CA GLU A 208 15.91 17.45 -0.37
C GLU A 208 14.54 18.11 -0.56
N GLN A 209 13.54 17.37 -1.02
CA GLN A 209 12.18 17.88 -1.16
C GLN A 209 11.55 18.21 0.19
N LYS A 210 11.79 17.38 1.21
CA LYS A 210 11.34 17.64 2.58
C LYS A 210 11.94 18.93 3.12
N ILE A 211 13.26 19.09 3.02
CA ILE A 211 13.99 20.29 3.45
C ILE A 211 13.48 21.53 2.69
N LYS A 212 13.29 21.43 1.36
CA LYS A 212 12.73 22.54 0.57
C LYS A 212 11.32 22.94 1.04
N ARG A 213 10.47 21.96 1.35
CA ARG A 213 9.11 22.21 1.85
C ARG A 213 9.13 22.87 3.22
N GLU A 214 9.99 22.40 4.13
CA GLU A 214 10.16 23.00 5.46
C GLU A 214 10.69 24.43 5.36
N ASN A 215 11.72 24.68 4.54
CA ASN A 215 12.27 26.01 4.31
C ASN A 215 11.24 26.97 3.70
N ALA A 216 10.49 26.52 2.69
CA ALA A 216 9.43 27.33 2.09
C ALA A 216 8.32 27.66 3.10
N SER A 217 7.94 26.69 3.95
CA SER A 217 6.97 26.89 5.03
C SER A 217 7.48 27.90 6.06
N GLN A 218 8.76 27.83 6.45
CA GLN A 218 9.37 28.78 7.38
C GLN A 218 9.45 30.19 6.79
N GLN A 219 9.83 30.32 5.52
CA GLN A 219 9.86 31.61 4.83
C GLN A 219 8.45 32.23 4.71
N HIS A 220 7.45 31.42 4.41
CA HIS A 220 6.05 31.87 4.38
C HIS A 220 5.63 32.40 5.75
N LEU A 221 5.88 31.63 6.82
CA LEU A 221 5.56 32.03 8.19
C LEU A 221 6.29 33.32 8.59
N GLN A 222 7.57 33.44 8.24
CA GLN A 222 8.34 34.68 8.49
C GLN A 222 7.74 35.87 7.74
N THR A 223 7.31 35.69 6.49
CA THR A 223 6.69 36.73 5.68
C THR A 223 5.33 37.14 6.24
N GLU A 224 4.52 36.17 6.68
CA GLU A 224 3.24 36.44 7.36
C GLU A 224 3.43 37.21 8.66
N VAL A 225 4.42 36.82 9.48
CA VAL A 225 4.76 37.52 10.74
C VAL A 225 5.25 38.95 10.47
N GLN A 226 6.06 39.15 9.43
CA GLN A 226 6.51 40.49 9.03
C GLN A 226 5.38 41.38 8.49
N ASN A 227 4.43 40.78 7.76
CA ASN A 227 3.28 41.50 7.18
C ASN A 227 2.13 41.70 8.17
N CYS A 228 2.17 41.08 9.35
CA CYS A 228 1.14 41.24 10.36
C CYS A 228 1.27 42.61 11.05
N SER A 229 0.32 43.52 10.80
CA SER A 229 0.27 44.85 11.44
C SER A 229 -0.05 44.77 12.93
N PHE A 230 -0.63 43.66 13.38
CA PHE A 230 -1.00 43.43 14.77
C PHE A 230 0.18 42.84 15.55
N LYS A 231 0.80 43.68 16.39
CA LYS A 231 1.88 43.30 17.31
C LYS A 231 1.32 43.28 18.74
N PRO A 232 0.71 42.17 19.18
CA PRO A 232 0.13 42.12 20.51
C PRO A 232 1.21 42.35 21.57
N GLN A 233 0.99 43.33 22.45
CA GLN A 233 1.84 43.53 23.61
C GLN A 233 1.51 42.46 24.64
N ILE A 234 2.29 41.38 24.65
CA ILE A 234 2.17 40.33 25.64
C ILE A 234 2.61 40.90 26.99
N ASN A 235 1.73 40.81 27.98
CA ASN A 235 1.99 41.28 29.34
C ASN A 235 3.20 40.52 29.95
N ARG A 236 3.97 41.17 30.84
CA ARG A 236 5.21 40.61 31.42
C ARG A 236 4.98 39.23 32.05
N ILE A 237 3.84 39.03 32.71
CA ILE A 237 3.46 37.76 33.34
C ILE A 237 3.31 36.66 32.28
N SER A 238 2.61 36.94 31.18
CA SER A 238 2.41 35.97 30.10
C SER A 238 3.72 35.65 29.39
N ARG A 239 4.64 36.62 29.26
CA ARG A 239 5.98 36.39 28.71
C ARG A 239 6.78 35.45 29.60
N TYR A 240 6.79 35.68 30.92
CA TYR A 240 7.42 34.81 31.90
C TYR A 240 6.88 33.38 31.85
N ILE A 241 5.55 33.19 31.73
CA ILE A 241 4.94 31.84 31.62
C ILE A 241 5.42 31.10 30.35
N VAL A 242 5.61 31.83 29.24
CA VAL A 242 6.11 31.24 27.99
C VAL A 242 7.60 30.93 28.07
N GLU A 243 8.40 31.82 28.66
CA GLU A 243 9.84 31.61 28.90
C GLU A 243 10.06 30.42 29.85
N GLU A 244 9.31 30.33 30.96
CA GLU A 244 9.37 29.18 31.88
C GLU A 244 8.97 27.86 31.21
N ARG A 245 8.02 27.90 30.25
CA ARG A 245 7.67 26.73 29.44
C ARG A 245 8.76 26.37 28.42
N ASN A 246 9.40 27.36 27.82
CA ASN A 246 10.48 27.14 26.87
C ASN A 246 11.76 26.67 27.56
N ASP A 247 12.05 27.05 28.79
CA ASP A 247 13.20 26.50 29.54
C ASP A 247 13.01 25.02 29.89
N ARG A 248 11.76 24.52 29.93
CA ARG A 248 11.43 23.09 30.05
C ARG A 248 11.55 22.32 28.72
N SER A 249 11.84 22.99 27.59
CA SER A 249 11.79 22.42 26.23
C SER A 249 12.95 21.51 25.84
N ASN A 250 13.92 21.28 26.72
CA ASN A 250 14.93 20.24 26.49
C ASN A 250 14.40 18.81 26.66
N GLN A 251 13.19 18.64 27.20
CA GLN A 251 12.51 17.34 27.17
C GLN A 251 11.57 17.23 25.97
N PRO A 252 11.54 16.08 25.29
CA PRO A 252 10.57 15.80 24.24
C PRO A 252 9.13 16.01 24.75
N TRP A 253 8.28 16.62 23.93
CA TRP A 253 6.86 16.89 24.26
C TRP A 253 6.12 15.70 24.87
N TYR A 254 6.40 14.47 24.41
CA TYR A 254 5.72 13.27 24.92
C TYR A 254 6.08 13.00 26.39
N GLU A 255 7.30 13.28 26.84
CA GLU A 255 7.70 13.10 28.24
C GLU A 255 7.00 14.12 29.14
N GLN A 256 6.86 15.36 28.69
CA GLN A 256 6.13 16.40 29.41
C GLN A 256 4.66 16.00 29.64
N LEU A 257 4.02 15.38 28.64
CA LEU A 257 2.65 14.89 28.79
C LEU A 257 2.54 13.77 29.83
N TYR A 258 3.52 12.87 29.92
CA TYR A 258 3.53 11.82 30.95
C TYR A 258 3.71 12.43 32.34
N THR A 259 4.63 13.38 32.51
CA THR A 259 4.82 14.06 33.80
C THR A 259 3.60 14.86 34.22
N ASP A 260 2.91 15.52 33.27
CA ASP A 260 1.67 16.26 33.53
C ASP A 260 0.53 15.31 33.92
N TYR A 261 0.42 14.17 33.25
CA TYR A 261 -0.56 13.14 33.56
C TYR A 261 -0.35 12.59 34.97
N ASP A 262 0.87 12.21 35.33
CA ASP A 262 1.18 11.70 36.67
C ASP A 262 0.94 12.74 37.76
N SER A 263 1.32 14.00 37.52
CA SER A 263 1.07 15.11 38.45
C SER A 263 -0.43 15.34 38.67
N LYS A 264 -1.24 15.31 37.60
CA LYS A 264 -2.70 15.43 37.70
C LYS A 264 -3.30 14.25 38.45
N ARG A 265 -2.82 13.03 38.19
CA ARG A 265 -3.27 11.81 38.86
C ARG A 265 -3.01 11.88 40.36
N GLN A 266 -1.79 12.28 40.76
CA GLN A 266 -1.44 12.45 42.17
C GLN A 266 -2.31 13.51 42.85
N LYS A 267 -2.57 14.64 42.19
CA LYS A 267 -3.42 15.71 42.73
C LYS A 267 -4.87 15.25 42.91
N LEU A 268 -5.41 14.50 41.96
CA LEU A 268 -6.74 13.88 42.08
C LEU A 268 -6.80 12.89 43.24
N GLU A 269 -5.79 12.03 43.39
CA GLU A 269 -5.72 11.06 44.49
C GLU A 269 -5.63 11.76 45.87
N GLN A 270 -4.89 12.88 45.95
CA GLN A 270 -4.84 13.70 47.16
C GLN A 270 -6.19 14.33 47.49
N LEU A 271 -6.89 14.89 46.50
CA LEU A 271 -8.23 15.45 46.68
C LEU A 271 -9.24 14.38 47.09
N GLU A 272 -9.17 13.21 46.48
CA GLU A 272 -10.01 12.06 46.83
C GLU A 272 -9.77 11.64 48.28
N LYS A 273 -8.50 11.52 48.70
CA LYS A 273 -8.15 11.22 50.11
C LYS A 273 -8.67 12.29 51.07
N GLN A 274 -8.51 13.57 50.75
CA GLN A 274 -9.02 14.67 51.55
C GLN A 274 -10.54 14.61 51.66
N TYR A 275 -11.24 14.47 50.53
CA TYR A 275 -12.69 14.36 50.48
C TYR A 275 -13.20 13.14 51.26
N PHE A 276 -12.51 12.01 51.16
CA PHE A 276 -12.89 10.79 51.86
C PHE A 276 -12.70 10.95 53.38
N SER A 277 -11.58 11.56 53.81
CA SER A 277 -11.28 11.82 55.22
C SER A 277 -12.22 12.84 55.86
N SER A 278 -12.72 13.82 55.10
CA SER A 278 -13.60 14.86 55.63
C SER A 278 -15.07 14.44 55.68
N ASN A 279 -15.55 13.66 54.71
CA ASN A 279 -16.98 13.38 54.56
C ASN A 279 -17.42 12.04 55.15
N TYR A 280 -16.51 11.09 55.36
CA TYR A 280 -16.86 9.80 55.94
C TYR A 280 -16.28 9.70 57.34
N THR A 281 -17.13 9.61 58.36
CA THR A 281 -16.72 9.42 59.75
C THR A 281 -16.26 7.98 60.04
N PHE A 282 -16.72 7.01 59.23
CA PHE A 282 -16.38 5.61 59.37
C PHE A 282 -15.09 5.26 58.62
N HIS A 283 -14.01 5.07 59.38
CA HIS A 283 -12.70 4.65 58.90
C HIS A 283 -12.45 3.21 59.37
N PRO A 284 -12.93 2.19 58.66
CA PRO A 284 -12.75 0.82 59.10
C PRO A 284 -11.25 0.51 59.19
N LYS A 285 -10.79 0.08 60.35
CA LYS A 285 -9.45 -0.51 60.50
C LYS A 285 -9.50 -1.86 59.81
N ILE A 286 -9.06 -1.90 58.56
CA ILE A 286 -8.95 -3.13 57.80
C ILE A 286 -7.71 -3.87 58.33
N ASP A 287 -7.85 -5.14 58.68
CA ASP A 287 -6.71 -5.97 59.08
C ASP A 287 -5.67 -6.07 57.95
N MET A 288 -4.39 -6.21 58.29
CA MET A 288 -3.29 -6.28 57.32
C MET A 288 -3.48 -7.35 56.22
N ILE A 289 -4.26 -8.40 56.51
CA ILE A 289 -4.57 -9.47 55.56
C ILE A 289 -5.56 -8.97 54.50
N SER A 290 -6.63 -8.29 54.93
CA SER A 290 -7.64 -7.75 54.02
C SER A 290 -7.12 -6.54 53.24
N GLU A 291 -6.19 -5.76 53.80
CA GLU A 291 -5.49 -4.70 53.06
C GLU A 291 -4.67 -5.27 51.89
N LYS A 292 -3.95 -6.38 52.09
CA LYS A 292 -3.22 -7.08 51.01
C LYS A 292 -4.14 -7.68 49.94
N ILE A 293 -5.38 -8.03 50.28
CA ILE A 293 -6.37 -8.55 49.33
C ILE A 293 -6.95 -7.41 48.49
N VAL A 294 -7.28 -6.26 49.10
CA VAL A 294 -7.89 -5.10 48.43
C VAL A 294 -6.88 -4.32 47.59
N GLN A 295 -5.63 -4.17 48.05
CA GLN A 295 -4.53 -3.58 47.25
C GLN A 295 -4.08 -4.48 46.09
N GLY A 296 -4.82 -5.56 45.81
CA GLY A 296 -4.55 -6.63 44.86
C GLY A 296 -3.49 -6.29 43.83
N SER A 297 -2.28 -6.83 44.04
CA SER A 297 -1.09 -6.79 43.18
C SER A 297 -1.32 -6.09 41.83
N SER A 298 -0.59 -4.99 41.58
CA SER A 298 -0.69 -4.25 40.31
C SER A 298 -0.63 -5.22 39.12
N PHE A 299 -1.23 -4.85 38.00
CA PHE A 299 -1.24 -5.69 36.80
C PHE A 299 0.17 -6.20 36.42
N GLU A 300 1.20 -5.38 36.60
CA GLU A 300 2.61 -5.75 36.40
C GLU A 300 3.12 -6.77 37.43
N GLN A 301 2.69 -6.65 38.68
CA GLN A 301 3.04 -7.59 39.73
C GLN A 301 2.38 -8.96 39.49
N ARG A 302 1.15 -8.99 38.94
CA ARG A 302 0.48 -10.23 38.50
C ARG A 302 1.17 -10.86 37.28
N GLN A 303 1.65 -10.04 36.35
CA GLN A 303 2.48 -10.49 35.22
C GLN A 303 3.78 -11.11 35.72
N LYS A 304 4.51 -10.43 36.62
CA LYS A 304 5.75 -10.96 37.23
C LYS A 304 5.53 -12.27 37.98
N ASN A 305 4.47 -12.36 38.79
CA ASN A 305 4.13 -13.58 39.52
C ASN A 305 3.75 -14.75 38.60
N ARG A 306 3.15 -14.48 37.43
CA ARG A 306 2.92 -15.52 36.40
C ARG A 306 4.21 -16.01 35.75
N SER A 307 5.17 -15.12 35.51
CA SER A 307 6.48 -15.51 34.99
C SER A 307 7.32 -16.28 36.02
N THR A 308 7.33 -15.87 37.28
CA THR A 308 8.07 -16.60 38.34
C THR A 308 7.40 -17.93 38.68
N SER A 309 6.07 -18.01 38.68
CA SER A 309 5.37 -19.30 38.84
C SER A 309 5.59 -20.26 37.66
N ARG A 310 5.93 -19.76 36.47
CA ARG A 310 6.37 -20.59 35.33
C ARG A 310 7.82 -21.07 35.48
N GLN A 311 8.68 -20.28 36.10
CA GLN A 311 10.07 -20.68 36.38
C GLN A 311 10.16 -21.66 37.55
N ASN A 312 9.32 -21.54 38.57
CA ASN A 312 9.32 -22.45 39.72
C ASN A 312 8.59 -23.79 39.47
N LEU A 313 7.92 -23.96 38.32
CA LEU A 313 7.36 -25.26 37.90
C LEU A 313 8.38 -26.15 37.17
N SER A 314 9.66 -25.75 37.18
CA SER A 314 10.80 -26.43 36.54
C SER A 314 11.63 -27.26 37.52
N VAL A 315 11.24 -27.37 38.79
CA VAL A 315 11.97 -28.17 39.79
C VAL A 315 11.00 -29.09 40.52
N CYS A 316 10.66 -30.19 39.87
CA CYS A 316 10.19 -31.41 40.54
C CYS A 316 10.90 -32.57 39.86
N ASP A 317 12.13 -32.80 40.28
CA ASP A 317 12.87 -34.05 40.09
C ASP A 317 12.20 -35.13 40.95
N ASP A 318 11.22 -35.84 40.39
CA ASP A 318 10.77 -37.14 40.88
C ASP A 318 10.89 -38.13 39.72
N GLU A 319 12.10 -38.67 39.58
CA GLU A 319 12.66 -39.54 38.53
C GLU A 319 11.93 -40.89 38.30
N ASN A 320 10.69 -41.11 38.75
CA ASN A 320 10.03 -42.40 38.49
C ASN A 320 8.49 -42.42 38.43
N GLN A 321 7.83 -41.29 38.26
CA GLN A 321 6.40 -41.28 37.94
C GLN A 321 6.17 -40.76 36.52
N LEU A 322 6.08 -41.71 35.57
CA LEU A 322 5.60 -41.46 34.21
C LEU A 322 4.36 -40.56 34.26
N PHE A 323 4.50 -39.38 33.67
CA PHE A 323 3.49 -38.33 33.59
C PHE A 323 2.16 -38.91 33.11
N LYS A 324 1.17 -38.97 34.02
CA LYS A 324 -0.23 -39.23 33.67
C LYS A 324 -0.92 -37.88 33.58
N PRO A 325 -1.09 -37.29 32.38
CA PRO A 325 -1.83 -36.05 32.26
C PRO A 325 -3.21 -36.27 32.87
N LYS A 326 -3.57 -35.47 33.87
CA LYS A 326 -4.97 -35.33 34.30
C LYS A 326 -5.71 -34.63 33.17
N THR A 327 -6.01 -35.37 32.10
CA THR A 327 -6.99 -34.93 31.12
C THR A 327 -8.28 -34.71 31.90
N GLY A 328 -8.88 -33.53 31.76
CA GLY A 328 -10.06 -33.14 32.52
C GLY A 328 -11.30 -34.00 32.22
N ARG A 329 -12.47 -33.38 32.34
CA ARG A 329 -13.78 -34.04 32.22
C ARG A 329 -13.83 -35.03 31.05
N PRO A 330 -14.37 -36.25 31.25
CA PRO A 330 -14.58 -37.18 30.15
C PRO A 330 -15.37 -36.49 29.04
N PRO A 331 -15.07 -36.78 27.76
CA PRO A 331 -15.71 -36.09 26.64
C PRO A 331 -17.23 -36.18 26.79
N GLU A 332 -17.85 -35.02 26.88
CA GLU A 332 -19.29 -34.87 26.91
C GLU A 332 -19.88 -35.63 25.70
N LYS A 333 -20.93 -36.42 25.94
CA LYS A 333 -21.45 -37.41 24.98
C LYS A 333 -21.52 -36.79 23.58
N ARG A 334 -20.73 -37.33 22.65
CA ARG A 334 -20.67 -36.84 21.27
C ARG A 334 -22.09 -36.85 20.68
N PRO A 335 -22.63 -35.73 20.19
CA PRO A 335 -23.95 -35.71 19.59
C PRO A 335 -23.99 -36.68 18.40
N ARG A 336 -25.08 -37.44 18.27
CA ARG A 336 -25.21 -38.54 17.30
C ARG A 336 -24.98 -38.08 15.85
N ASP A 337 -25.35 -36.83 15.54
CA ASP A 337 -25.21 -36.23 14.20
C ASP A 337 -24.17 -35.12 14.16
N LEU A 338 -22.93 -35.44 14.53
CA LEU A 338 -21.79 -34.51 14.49
C LEU A 338 -21.65 -33.82 13.11
N PHE A 339 -21.86 -34.56 12.02
CA PHE A 339 -21.72 -34.03 10.66
C PHE A 339 -22.80 -32.99 10.32
N GLN A 340 -24.07 -33.21 10.70
CA GLN A 340 -25.13 -32.23 10.45
C GLN A 340 -24.90 -30.96 11.27
N ASN A 341 -24.46 -31.10 12.53
CA ASN A 341 -24.15 -29.95 13.37
C ASN A 341 -22.98 -29.13 12.82
N LEU A 342 -21.91 -29.77 12.37
CA LEU A 342 -20.77 -29.07 11.74
C LEU A 342 -21.17 -28.40 10.42
N TYR A 343 -22.02 -29.05 9.62
CA TYR A 343 -22.53 -28.48 8.37
C TYR A 343 -23.43 -27.26 8.63
N ASN A 344 -24.32 -27.34 9.61
CA ASN A 344 -25.17 -26.21 10.02
C ASN A 344 -24.34 -25.06 10.60
N GLN A 345 -23.31 -25.37 11.40
CA GLN A 345 -22.36 -24.37 11.88
C GLN A 345 -21.61 -23.70 10.72
N ALA A 346 -21.13 -24.46 9.73
CA ALA A 346 -20.47 -23.90 8.56
C ALA A 346 -21.38 -22.92 7.79
N LYS A 347 -22.65 -23.29 7.57
CA LYS A 347 -23.65 -22.40 6.96
C LYS A 347 -23.89 -21.12 7.77
N ILE A 348 -23.98 -21.22 9.09
CA ILE A 348 -24.14 -20.06 9.97
C ILE A 348 -22.92 -19.12 9.85
N TRP A 349 -21.71 -19.67 9.79
CA TRP A 349 -20.48 -18.90 9.67
C TRP A 349 -20.36 -18.23 8.30
N GLU A 350 -20.77 -18.90 7.24
CA GLU A 350 -20.82 -18.33 5.90
C GLU A 350 -21.81 -17.16 5.82
N LYS A 351 -23.01 -17.32 6.39
CA LYS A 351 -23.99 -16.23 6.50
C LYS A 351 -23.44 -15.05 7.31
N LYS A 352 -22.78 -15.31 8.44
CA LYS A 352 -22.12 -14.25 9.23
C LYS A 352 -21.02 -13.54 8.44
N ARG A 353 -20.23 -14.27 7.66
CA ARG A 353 -19.16 -13.72 6.81
C ARG A 353 -19.75 -12.82 5.72
N GLN A 354 -20.80 -13.26 5.04
CA GLN A 354 -21.48 -12.43 4.03
C GLN A 354 -22.08 -11.16 4.64
N ASN A 355 -22.77 -11.26 5.78
CA ASN A 355 -23.29 -10.09 6.49
C ASN A 355 -22.19 -9.09 6.87
N LYS A 356 -21.02 -9.59 7.31
CA LYS A 356 -19.87 -8.74 7.64
C LYS A 356 -19.33 -8.02 6.41
N ILE A 357 -19.28 -8.69 5.25
CA ILE A 357 -18.86 -8.07 3.98
C ILE A 357 -19.83 -6.95 3.57
N VAL A 358 -21.14 -7.21 3.62
CA VAL A 358 -22.18 -6.21 3.32
C VAL A 358 -22.07 -5.01 4.26
N GLN A 359 -21.89 -5.24 5.56
CA GLN A 359 -21.73 -4.18 6.56
C GLN A 359 -20.47 -3.33 6.30
N LEU A 360 -19.35 -3.98 5.95
CA LEU A 360 -18.08 -3.29 5.68
C LEU A 360 -18.19 -2.44 4.39
N ASN A 361 -18.86 -2.96 3.36
CA ASN A 361 -19.13 -2.22 2.14
C ASN A 361 -20.06 -1.02 2.40
N GLN A 362 -21.11 -1.19 3.21
CA GLN A 362 -22.00 -0.10 3.61
C GLN A 362 -21.28 0.97 4.43
N GLN A 363 -20.36 0.57 5.32
CA GLN A 363 -19.49 1.50 6.04
C GLN A 363 -18.53 2.24 5.10
N GLN A 364 -17.94 1.55 4.12
CA GLN A 364 -17.09 2.18 3.12
C GLN A 364 -17.87 3.21 2.29
N ILE A 365 -19.07 2.88 1.82
CA ILE A 365 -19.95 3.82 1.10
C ILE A 365 -20.28 5.03 1.98
N SER A 366 -20.54 4.82 3.27
CA SER A 366 -20.84 5.92 4.21
C SER A 366 -19.64 6.79 4.58
N THR A 367 -18.41 6.26 4.49
CA THR A 367 -17.17 6.98 4.81
C THR A 367 -16.54 7.64 3.58
N SER A 368 -16.75 7.08 2.38
CA SER A 368 -16.36 7.69 1.10
C SER A 368 -17.29 8.83 0.70
N GLN A 369 -18.50 8.89 1.25
CA GLN A 369 -19.26 10.14 1.30
C GLN A 369 -18.53 11.08 2.26
N ILE A 370 -17.57 11.84 1.73
CA ILE A 370 -16.98 13.00 2.40
C ILE A 370 -18.15 13.87 2.82
N ARG A 371 -18.55 13.79 4.09
CA ARG A 371 -19.57 14.67 4.64
C ARG A 371 -18.97 16.05 4.68
N ALA A 372 -19.17 16.81 3.60
CA ALA A 372 -19.05 18.24 3.63
C ALA A 372 -19.81 18.71 4.88
N SER A 373 -19.15 19.51 5.73
CA SER A 373 -19.77 19.98 6.96
C SER A 373 -21.09 20.66 6.63
N GLU A 374 -22.04 20.67 7.57
CA GLU A 374 -23.33 21.34 7.36
C GLU A 374 -23.14 22.80 6.91
N LYS A 375 -22.12 23.48 7.45
CA LYS A 375 -21.68 24.81 7.01
C LYS A 375 -21.24 24.84 5.55
N SER A 376 -20.48 23.84 5.10
CA SER A 376 -20.06 23.74 3.70
C SER A 376 -21.27 23.55 2.76
N ASN A 377 -22.27 22.77 3.17
CA ASN A 377 -23.50 22.61 2.38
C ASN A 377 -24.28 23.93 2.30
N GLN A 378 -24.40 24.68 3.39
CA GLN A 378 -25.00 26.02 3.40
C GLN A 378 -24.24 27.01 2.51
N ILE A 379 -22.91 26.94 2.47
CA ILE A 379 -22.09 27.78 1.58
C ILE A 379 -22.35 27.42 0.11
N ILE A 380 -22.43 26.13 -0.23
CA ILE A 380 -22.73 25.69 -1.60
C ILE A 380 -24.15 26.11 -2.01
N GLN A 381 -25.13 25.93 -1.13
CA GLN A 381 -26.52 26.35 -1.38
C GLN A 381 -26.62 27.87 -1.56
N SER A 382 -25.98 28.66 -0.71
CA SER A 382 -25.98 30.13 -0.87
C SER A 382 -25.26 30.57 -2.15
N GLN A 383 -24.14 29.94 -2.52
CA GLN A 383 -23.48 30.20 -3.80
C GLN A 383 -24.36 29.84 -4.99
N MET A 384 -25.08 28.73 -4.91
CA MET A 384 -26.04 28.30 -5.93
C MET A 384 -27.17 29.31 -6.09
N GLN A 385 -27.80 29.74 -4.99
CA GLN A 385 -28.83 30.78 -5.02
C GLN A 385 -28.32 32.09 -5.63
N ILE A 386 -27.12 32.52 -5.26
CA ILE A 386 -26.50 33.72 -5.83
C ILE A 386 -26.29 33.58 -7.35
N GLN A 387 -25.87 32.41 -7.83
CA GLN A 387 -25.70 32.18 -9.27
C GLN A 387 -27.04 32.13 -10.00
N LEU A 388 -28.04 31.45 -9.45
CA LEU A 388 -29.40 31.41 -10.03
C LEU A 388 -30.03 32.81 -10.10
N MET A 389 -29.83 33.63 -9.06
CA MET A 389 -30.29 35.03 -9.07
C MET A 389 -29.59 35.86 -10.17
N LYS A 390 -28.29 35.63 -10.40
CA LYS A 390 -27.56 36.32 -11.48
C LYS A 390 -28.01 35.88 -12.86
N ILE A 391 -28.31 34.59 -13.02
CA ILE A 391 -28.87 34.06 -14.25
C ILE A 391 -30.23 34.73 -14.51
N PHE A 392 -31.11 34.80 -13.49
CA PHE A 392 -32.38 35.53 -13.60
C PHE A 392 -32.15 36.98 -14.04
N ASP A 393 -31.23 37.70 -13.38
CA ASP A 393 -30.92 39.10 -13.71
C ASP A 393 -30.32 39.27 -15.12
N SER A 394 -29.79 38.20 -15.72
CA SER A 394 -29.29 38.21 -17.11
C SER A 394 -30.40 37.91 -18.11
N LEU A 395 -31.40 37.10 -17.72
CA LEU A 395 -32.58 36.80 -18.54
C LEU A 395 -33.61 37.94 -18.53
N ASP A 396 -33.69 38.70 -17.43
CA ASP A 396 -34.58 39.86 -17.21
C ASP A 396 -33.95 41.14 -17.80
N SER A 397 -33.96 41.26 -19.12
CA SER A 397 -33.32 42.38 -19.84
C SER A 397 -34.01 43.73 -19.59
N ASP A 398 -35.32 43.73 -19.39
CA ASP A 398 -36.15 44.91 -19.13
C ASP A 398 -36.18 45.30 -17.64
N LYS A 399 -35.74 44.41 -16.73
CA LYS A 399 -35.61 44.64 -15.29
C LYS A 399 -36.94 44.94 -14.62
N ASP A 400 -38.02 44.36 -15.13
CA ASP A 400 -39.35 44.50 -14.54
C ASP A 400 -39.55 43.55 -13.34
N GLY A 401 -38.63 42.59 -13.15
CA GLY A 401 -38.64 41.60 -12.08
C GLY A 401 -39.41 40.31 -12.43
N PHE A 402 -39.84 40.16 -13.68
CA PHE A 402 -40.57 39.02 -14.21
C PHE A 402 -39.89 38.51 -15.49
N ILE A 403 -39.88 37.19 -15.69
CA ILE A 403 -39.43 36.60 -16.95
C ILE A 403 -40.58 35.83 -17.59
N ASN A 404 -40.75 36.07 -18.89
CA ASN A 404 -41.74 35.42 -19.74
C ASN A 404 -41.03 34.76 -20.91
N SER A 405 -41.65 33.77 -21.55
CA SER A 405 -41.09 33.09 -22.73
C SER A 405 -40.75 34.04 -23.89
N GLU A 406 -41.51 35.13 -24.04
CA GLU A 406 -41.33 36.09 -25.13
C GLU A 406 -40.21 37.11 -24.89
N ASN A 407 -39.93 37.45 -23.63
CA ASN A 407 -39.01 38.53 -23.25
C ASN A 407 -37.66 38.04 -22.70
N CYS A 408 -37.43 36.73 -22.71
CA CYS A 408 -36.23 36.11 -22.13
C CYS A 408 -35.03 36.25 -23.08
N ASP A 409 -34.04 37.09 -22.74
CA ASP A 409 -32.79 37.17 -23.50
C ASP A 409 -31.80 36.12 -23.00
N VAL A 410 -31.48 35.17 -23.88
CA VAL A 410 -30.58 34.06 -23.57
C VAL A 410 -29.15 34.36 -24.07
N GLY A 411 -28.93 35.46 -24.79
CA GLY A 411 -27.69 35.73 -25.51
C GLY A 411 -26.44 35.85 -24.64
N ASP A 412 -26.58 36.29 -23.40
CA ASP A 412 -25.46 36.51 -22.47
C ASP A 412 -25.09 35.28 -21.62
N LEU A 413 -25.83 34.18 -21.72
CA LEU A 413 -25.59 32.97 -20.94
C LEU A 413 -24.67 31.96 -21.67
N ASP A 414 -23.87 31.24 -20.90
CA ASP A 414 -23.06 30.14 -21.43
C ASP A 414 -23.97 29.01 -21.97
N ASP A 415 -23.65 28.44 -23.14
CA ASP A 415 -24.42 27.36 -23.81
C ASP A 415 -24.78 26.19 -22.88
N ASN A 416 -23.86 25.82 -21.98
CA ASN A 416 -24.08 24.75 -21.03
C ASN A 416 -25.15 25.10 -19.99
N VAL A 417 -25.19 26.36 -19.53
CA VAL A 417 -26.20 26.85 -18.59
C VAL A 417 -27.57 26.86 -19.28
N ILE A 418 -27.63 27.28 -20.54
CA ILE A 418 -28.85 27.26 -21.36
C ILE A 418 -29.36 25.82 -21.50
N LYS A 419 -28.47 24.88 -21.84
CA LYS A 419 -28.83 23.46 -21.98
C LYS A 419 -29.35 22.87 -20.67
N ILE A 420 -28.75 23.25 -19.53
CA ILE A 420 -29.19 22.82 -18.21
C ILE A 420 -30.58 23.38 -17.88
N LEU A 421 -30.85 24.65 -18.19
CA LEU A 421 -32.11 25.34 -17.88
C LEU A 421 -33.23 25.08 -18.90
N SER A 422 -32.90 24.51 -20.05
CA SER A 422 -33.85 24.23 -21.14
C SER A 422 -35.15 23.54 -20.69
N PRO A 423 -35.15 22.51 -19.81
CA PRO A 423 -36.39 21.89 -19.35
C PRO A 423 -37.34 22.87 -18.65
N LEU A 424 -36.79 23.78 -17.83
CA LEU A 424 -37.56 24.80 -17.11
C LEU A 424 -38.10 25.87 -18.07
N LEU A 425 -37.29 26.30 -19.03
CA LEU A 425 -37.69 27.30 -20.02
C LEU A 425 -38.79 26.78 -20.97
N LEU A 426 -38.70 25.50 -21.38
CA LEU A 426 -39.73 24.84 -22.18
C LEU A 426 -41.05 24.70 -21.41
N GLU A 427 -40.99 24.39 -20.11
CA GLU A 427 -42.18 24.32 -19.26
C GLU A 427 -42.85 25.70 -19.15
N MET A 428 -42.05 26.75 -18.95
CA MET A 428 -42.51 28.14 -18.91
C MET A 428 -43.18 28.58 -20.22
N GLU A 429 -42.59 28.23 -21.37
CA GLU A 429 -43.14 28.50 -22.71
C GLU A 429 -44.45 27.73 -22.94
N SER A 430 -44.49 26.45 -22.58
CA SER A 430 -45.71 25.63 -22.77
C SER A 430 -46.89 26.10 -21.93
N GLY A 431 -46.64 26.66 -20.75
CA GLY A 431 -47.65 27.14 -19.81
C GLY A 431 -47.97 28.63 -19.90
N ASN A 432 -47.25 29.40 -20.74
CA ASN A 432 -47.27 30.87 -20.74
C ASN A 432 -47.18 31.46 -19.32
N HIS A 433 -46.34 30.86 -18.48
CA HIS A 433 -46.16 31.30 -17.09
C HIS A 433 -45.16 32.46 -17.03
N THR A 434 -45.50 33.46 -16.25
CA THR A 434 -44.61 34.57 -15.89
C THR A 434 -43.98 34.23 -14.55
N LEU A 435 -42.65 34.10 -14.48
CA LEU A 435 -41.97 33.74 -13.23
C LEU A 435 -41.34 34.98 -12.61
N ASN A 436 -41.67 35.24 -11.34
CA ASN A 436 -40.91 36.23 -10.57
C ASN A 436 -39.54 35.64 -10.14
N LYS A 437 -38.63 36.51 -9.68
CA LYS A 437 -37.28 36.10 -9.24
C LYS A 437 -37.27 34.97 -8.20
N LYS A 438 -38.22 34.93 -7.27
CA LYS A 438 -38.28 33.90 -6.23
C LYS A 438 -38.77 32.57 -6.80
N GLU A 439 -39.82 32.60 -7.61
CA GLU A 439 -40.42 31.44 -8.27
C GLU A 439 -39.44 30.78 -9.25
N PHE A 440 -38.67 31.60 -9.99
CA PHE A 440 -37.61 31.09 -10.85
C PHE A 440 -36.52 30.38 -10.04
N VAL A 441 -36.02 30.99 -8.97
CA VAL A 441 -34.97 30.39 -8.13
C VAL A 441 -35.48 29.08 -7.51
N GLU A 442 -36.70 29.05 -6.98
CA GLU A 442 -37.28 27.83 -6.39
C GLU A 442 -37.45 26.72 -7.43
N SER A 443 -37.94 27.04 -8.62
CA SER A 443 -38.13 26.07 -9.72
C SER A 443 -36.78 25.57 -10.25
N ALA A 444 -35.80 26.46 -10.39
CA ALA A 444 -34.44 26.11 -10.78
C ALA A 444 -33.74 25.26 -9.70
N GLU A 445 -33.96 25.50 -8.40
CA GLU A 445 -33.42 24.65 -7.33
C GLU A 445 -33.93 23.21 -7.42
N ARG A 446 -35.22 23.02 -7.74
CA ARG A 446 -35.80 21.69 -7.97
C ARG A 446 -35.15 20.99 -9.16
N LEU A 447 -34.90 21.73 -10.25
CA LEU A 447 -34.16 21.21 -11.40
C LEU A 447 -32.74 20.82 -11.01
N VAL A 448 -32.01 21.69 -10.31
CA VAL A 448 -30.64 21.43 -9.85
C VAL A 448 -30.55 20.20 -8.94
N ALA A 449 -31.56 19.92 -8.13
CA ALA A 449 -31.60 18.71 -7.31
C ALA A 449 -31.47 17.42 -8.14
N THR A 450 -31.97 17.41 -9.37
CA THR A 450 -31.91 16.27 -10.30
C THR A 450 -30.62 16.18 -11.12
N LEU A 451 -29.84 17.26 -11.20
CA LEU A 451 -28.63 17.33 -12.02
C LEU A 451 -27.48 16.50 -11.47
N SER A 452 -26.65 16.01 -12.39
CA SER A 452 -25.39 15.36 -12.10
C SER A 452 -24.37 16.35 -11.47
N PRO A 453 -23.33 15.84 -10.77
CA PRO A 453 -22.29 16.70 -10.19
C PRO A 453 -21.55 17.57 -11.22
N CYS A 454 -21.39 17.10 -12.46
CA CYS A 454 -20.73 17.84 -13.54
C CYS A 454 -21.58 19.04 -14.00
N GLU A 455 -22.88 18.83 -14.21
CA GLU A 455 -23.81 19.90 -14.58
C GLU A 455 -23.93 20.94 -13.46
N LYS A 456 -23.96 20.50 -12.19
CA LYS A 456 -23.90 21.42 -11.04
C LYS A 456 -22.64 22.27 -11.04
N HIS A 457 -21.49 21.69 -11.35
CA HIS A 457 -20.25 22.43 -11.46
C HIS A 457 -20.31 23.47 -12.58
N ASP A 458 -20.83 23.11 -13.75
CA ASP A 458 -20.93 24.01 -14.90
C ASP A 458 -21.89 25.17 -14.62
N LEU A 459 -23.00 24.93 -13.91
CA LEU A 459 -23.93 25.97 -13.45
C LEU A 459 -23.30 26.90 -12.41
N LEU A 460 -22.50 26.36 -11.49
CA LEU A 460 -21.87 27.14 -10.41
C LEU A 460 -20.58 27.85 -10.85
N LYS A 461 -20.05 27.50 -12.02
CA LYS A 461 -18.81 28.06 -12.55
C LYS A 461 -18.95 29.56 -12.62
N LYS A 462 -18.08 30.28 -11.89
CA LYS A 462 -18.02 31.73 -12.03
C LYS A 462 -17.68 32.00 -13.50
N PRO A 463 -18.41 32.92 -14.19
CA PRO A 463 -18.03 33.31 -15.54
C PRO A 463 -16.56 33.65 -15.45
N GLY A 464 -15.74 32.88 -16.17
CA GLY A 464 -14.31 33.05 -16.12
C GLY A 464 -14.09 34.54 -16.36
N ARG A 465 -13.39 35.24 -15.46
CA ARG A 465 -12.88 36.55 -15.84
C ARG A 465 -12.23 36.29 -17.19
N ARG A 466 -12.76 36.90 -18.25
CA ARG A 466 -12.01 37.06 -19.48
C ARG A 466 -10.83 37.89 -19.02
N VAL A 467 -9.83 37.19 -18.50
CA VAL A 467 -8.50 37.75 -18.39
C VAL A 467 -8.25 38.00 -19.86
N ASP A 468 -8.29 39.26 -20.25
CA ASP A 468 -7.65 39.70 -21.48
C ASP A 468 -6.22 39.25 -21.29
N VAL A 469 -5.95 37.99 -21.63
CA VAL A 469 -4.65 37.38 -21.46
C VAL A 469 -3.82 38.26 -22.36
N PRO A 470 -2.94 39.12 -21.79
CA PRO A 470 -2.09 39.95 -22.62
C PRO A 470 -1.43 38.95 -23.56
N GLN A 471 -1.56 39.17 -24.86
CA GLN A 471 -1.00 38.27 -25.84
C GLN A 471 0.52 38.35 -25.66
N TYR A 472 1.06 37.52 -24.76
CA TYR A 472 2.46 37.48 -24.44
C TYR A 472 3.12 36.83 -25.65
N SER A 473 3.53 37.65 -26.63
CA SER A 473 4.47 37.21 -27.64
C SER A 473 5.72 36.79 -26.89
N PHE A 474 5.98 35.49 -26.84
CA PHE A 474 7.19 34.95 -26.24
C PHE A 474 8.36 35.32 -27.16
N ASN A 475 8.85 36.54 -27.01
CA ASN A 475 10.10 36.99 -27.58
C ASN A 475 11.17 36.71 -26.51
N PRO A 476 11.89 35.57 -26.58
CA PRO A 476 12.89 35.23 -25.58
C PRO A 476 13.96 36.31 -25.56
N SER A 477 13.93 37.18 -24.55
CA SER A 477 14.99 38.15 -24.33
C SER A 477 16.07 37.53 -23.46
N LEU A 478 17.31 37.52 -23.98
CA LEU A 478 18.47 37.06 -23.21
C LEU A 478 18.69 38.01 -22.03
N ASN A 479 18.69 37.46 -20.82
CA ASN A 479 19.11 38.16 -19.60
C ASN A 479 20.49 38.83 -19.81
N LYS A 480 20.66 40.06 -19.33
CA LYS A 480 21.92 40.83 -19.37
C LYS A 480 23.14 40.03 -18.91
N ARG A 481 22.99 39.11 -17.96
CA ARG A 481 24.04 38.19 -17.48
C ARG A 481 24.45 37.20 -18.55
N SER A 482 23.49 36.62 -19.27
CA SER A 482 23.74 35.71 -20.40
C SER A 482 24.43 36.45 -21.55
N GLN A 483 24.04 37.70 -21.82
CA GLN A 483 24.72 38.54 -22.80
C GLN A 483 26.19 38.79 -22.43
N LYS A 484 26.48 39.07 -21.14
CA LYS A 484 27.86 39.21 -20.65
C LYS A 484 28.69 37.94 -20.77
N ILE A 485 28.11 36.77 -20.49
CA ILE A 485 28.79 35.48 -20.63
C ILE A 485 29.13 35.19 -22.10
N VAL A 486 28.22 35.50 -23.03
CA VAL A 486 28.47 35.33 -24.46
C VAL A 486 29.55 36.30 -24.96
N ALA A 487 29.55 37.54 -24.49
CA ALA A 487 30.59 38.52 -24.82
C ALA A 487 31.97 38.09 -24.28
N ALA A 488 32.03 37.57 -23.05
CA ALA A 488 33.26 37.11 -22.44
C ALA A 488 33.85 35.83 -23.07
N LYS A 489 33.05 35.06 -23.83
CA LYS A 489 33.51 33.88 -24.58
C LYS A 489 33.96 34.17 -26.01
N ARG A 490 33.72 35.39 -26.50
CA ARG A 490 34.11 35.82 -27.87
C ARG A 490 35.45 36.57 -27.91
N ASN A 491 35.98 36.97 -26.76
CA ASN A 491 37.36 37.38 -26.58
C ASN A 491 38.14 36.19 -26.02
#